data_AF-A0A941N6N9-F1
#
_entry.id   AF-A0A941N6N9-F1
#
_cell.length_a   1.000
_cell.length_b   1.000
_cell.length_c   1.000
_cell.angle_alpha   90.00
_cell.angle_beta   90.00
_cell.angle_gamma   90.00
#
_symmetry.space_group_name_H-M   'P 1'
#
loop_
_entity.id
_entity.type
_entity.pdbx_description
1 polymer ?
#
loop_
_entity_poly.entity_id
_entity_poly.type
_entity_poly.pdbx_seq_one_letter_code
_entity_poly.pdbx_strand_id
1 'polypeptide(L)'
;MTYYQLPLCLVAIAMSVWMAGCGSTEQSSPEPAPISQAAKMPDPGEDAQAAAQSLIAGLNKGHPEAFWEFLPADFQDDLNGLIHDFAQRMDREIWLKAVGVFRKLAEVLKSQKQFLAGGSDLGQSRAIGRPKGTGTDAAPTADWARLSDMLETVINSDLASLDRLQTADGGALLTTAGGKVIEQLRALSRLSPSDDFGFNLEQLSELKVAVVSSTKETANLKFEAPGEPGLIVKFALHRGKWIPEALENEWQHHMGNTRAWIAATLNPEALSQQKPKLLAALSAAESALDKMAAAKTPQDFAKAGQQASVLLITLFATLNNAPDSEPNAAATPAAPVSSREIVTVVVEGKLDDDAQDALREQIKAVTDDPARAIAEITGDDETSIYKVGPVSDVEAFSKRLKFLSITRINTTGRVINTQPVK
;
A
#
# COMPACT_ATOMS: atom_id res chain seq x y z
N MET A 1 7.14 -2.50 10.49
CA MET A 1 6.07 -1.52 10.79
C MET A 1 6.00 -0.53 9.65
N THR A 2 5.19 -0.83 8.64
CA THR A 2 5.05 -0.03 7.42
C THR A 2 3.99 1.04 7.68
N TYR A 3 4.43 2.29 7.64
CA TYR A 3 3.66 3.48 7.97
C TYR A 3 2.81 3.95 6.77
N TYR A 4 1.52 3.63 6.70
CA TYR A 4 0.56 4.32 5.81
C TYR A 4 -0.85 4.39 6.45
N GLN A 5 -1.48 5.57 6.33
CA GLN A 5 -2.57 6.12 7.16
C GLN A 5 -4.01 5.64 6.88
N LEU A 6 -4.87 5.86 7.88
CA LEU A 6 -6.29 5.47 8.05
C LEU A 6 -7.29 5.70 6.91
N PRO A 7 -7.28 6.78 6.09
CA PRO A 7 -8.21 6.88 4.97
C PRO A 7 -7.77 6.00 3.79
N LEU A 8 -6.48 5.66 3.73
CA LEU A 8 -5.93 4.61 2.87
C LEU A 8 -6.07 3.23 3.52
N CYS A 9 -6.25 3.11 4.84
CA CYS A 9 -6.40 1.82 5.52
C CYS A 9 -7.66 1.05 5.10
N LEU A 10 -8.79 1.68 4.75
CA LEU A 10 -9.94 0.91 4.25
C LEU A 10 -9.65 0.22 2.91
N VAL A 11 -8.82 0.85 2.08
CA VAL A 11 -8.29 0.25 0.86
C VAL A 11 -7.08 -0.65 1.19
N ALA A 12 -6.24 -0.30 2.17
CA ALA A 12 -5.01 -1.01 2.49
C ALA A 12 -5.24 -2.27 3.34
N ILE A 13 -6.33 -2.36 4.09
CA ILE A 13 -6.81 -3.58 4.77
C ILE A 13 -7.34 -4.58 3.72
N ALA A 14 -7.94 -4.09 2.63
CA ALA A 14 -8.20 -4.90 1.44
C ALA A 14 -6.90 -5.41 0.79
N MET A 15 -5.82 -4.60 0.86
CA MET A 15 -4.59 -4.82 0.09
C MET A 15 -3.47 -5.51 0.89
N SER A 16 -3.47 -5.48 2.22
CA SER A 16 -2.52 -6.23 3.06
C SER A 16 -2.71 -7.74 2.92
N VAL A 17 -3.93 -8.17 2.59
CA VAL A 17 -4.30 -9.57 2.36
C VAL A 17 -3.77 -10.13 1.05
N TRP A 18 -3.53 -9.27 0.05
CA TRP A 18 -2.90 -9.69 -1.21
C TRP A 18 -1.38 -9.67 -1.13
N MET A 19 -0.79 -8.91 -0.19
CA MET A 19 0.65 -8.92 0.07
C MET A 19 1.11 -10.11 0.92
N ALA A 20 0.20 -10.79 1.63
CA ALA A 20 0.47 -12.05 2.32
C ALA A 20 0.45 -13.28 1.39
N GLY A 21 0.03 -13.11 0.13
CA GLY A 21 -0.06 -14.20 -0.84
C GLY A 21 1.22 -14.45 -1.64
N CYS A 22 2.17 -13.54 -1.75
CA CYS A 22 3.34 -13.77 -2.62
C CYS A 22 4.39 -14.71 -1.98
N GLY A 23 4.18 -16.02 -2.13
CA GLY A 23 5.28 -16.99 -2.16
C GLY A 23 4.95 -18.35 -1.53
N SER A 24 4.68 -19.35 -2.38
CA SER A 24 5.43 -20.61 -2.43
C SER A 24 4.69 -21.65 -3.30
N THR A 25 5.43 -22.24 -4.24
CA THR A 25 5.02 -23.34 -5.13
C THR A 25 5.43 -24.68 -4.53
N GLU A 26 4.54 -25.68 -4.54
CA GLU A 26 4.93 -27.10 -4.55
C GLU A 26 4.33 -27.86 -5.74
N GLN A 27 5.15 -28.72 -6.33
CA GLN A 27 4.92 -29.54 -7.51
C GLN A 27 4.26 -30.88 -7.17
N SER A 28 3.34 -31.31 -8.02
CA SER A 28 2.54 -32.54 -7.97
C SER A 28 3.10 -33.71 -8.81
N SER A 29 2.88 -34.97 -8.36
CA SER A 29 2.48 -36.14 -9.20
C SER A 29 2.41 -37.48 -8.42
N PRO A 30 1.70 -38.54 -8.89
CA PRO A 30 0.71 -38.64 -9.99
C PRO A 30 -0.65 -39.30 -9.62
N GLU A 31 -1.56 -39.24 -10.60
CA GLU A 31 -2.99 -39.63 -10.70
C GLU A 31 -3.41 -41.06 -10.30
N PRO A 32 -4.70 -41.30 -9.98
CA PRO A 32 -5.50 -42.19 -10.84
C PRO A 32 -6.97 -41.77 -11.09
N ALA A 33 -7.37 -41.82 -12.37
CA ALA A 33 -8.59 -42.30 -13.06
C ALA A 33 -10.01 -42.20 -12.42
N PRO A 34 -11.08 -42.12 -13.27
CA PRO A 34 -12.30 -41.37 -12.97
C PRO A 34 -13.45 -42.24 -12.44
N ILE A 35 -14.34 -41.63 -11.64
CA ILE A 35 -15.68 -42.19 -11.36
C ILE A 35 -16.76 -41.11 -11.50
N SER A 36 -17.54 -41.30 -12.56
CA SER A 36 -18.98 -41.07 -12.79
C SER A 36 -19.76 -40.03 -11.98
N GLN A 37 -20.47 -39.21 -12.75
CA GLN A 37 -21.41 -38.15 -12.39
C GLN A 37 -22.63 -38.65 -11.59
N ALA A 38 -22.97 -37.90 -10.53
CA ALA A 38 -24.31 -37.80 -9.98
C ALA A 38 -24.66 -36.30 -9.83
N ALA A 39 -25.95 -35.97 -10.00
CA ALA A 39 -26.49 -34.63 -10.24
C ALA A 39 -25.91 -33.49 -9.36
N LYS A 40 -25.56 -32.39 -10.04
CA LYS A 40 -24.71 -31.28 -9.56
C LYS A 40 -25.47 -30.34 -8.61
N MET A 41 -25.29 -30.51 -7.30
CA MET A 41 -25.17 -29.32 -6.43
C MET A 41 -23.87 -28.60 -6.85
N PRO A 42 -23.83 -27.26 -6.89
CA PRO A 42 -22.60 -26.54 -7.20
C PRO A 42 -21.47 -27.05 -6.30
N ASP A 43 -20.30 -27.30 -6.90
CA ASP A 43 -19.13 -27.67 -6.12
C ASP A 43 -18.76 -26.45 -5.25
N PRO A 44 -18.60 -26.59 -3.92
CA PRO A 44 -18.16 -25.49 -3.06
C PRO A 44 -16.87 -24.80 -3.55
N GLY A 45 -16.02 -25.52 -4.31
CA GLY A 45 -14.85 -24.94 -4.97
C GLY A 45 -15.20 -24.05 -6.17
N GLU A 46 -16.25 -24.38 -6.93
CA GLU A 46 -16.80 -23.52 -7.98
C GLU A 46 -17.37 -22.22 -7.36
N ASP A 47 -17.92 -22.27 -6.14
CA ASP A 47 -18.40 -21.09 -5.42
C ASP A 47 -17.25 -20.19 -4.90
N ALA A 48 -16.16 -20.78 -4.38
CA ALA A 48 -14.97 -20.04 -3.96
C ALA A 48 -14.29 -19.35 -5.15
N GLN A 49 -14.13 -20.06 -6.26
CA GLN A 49 -13.60 -19.51 -7.51
C GLN A 49 -14.50 -18.38 -8.03
N ALA A 50 -15.82 -18.57 -8.03
CA ALA A 50 -16.78 -17.54 -8.46
C ALA A 50 -16.71 -16.29 -7.58
N ALA A 51 -16.53 -16.43 -6.27
CA ALA A 51 -16.35 -15.30 -5.36
C ALA A 51 -15.09 -14.49 -5.70
N ALA A 52 -13.95 -15.16 -5.87
CA ALA A 52 -12.69 -14.52 -6.25
C ALA A 52 -12.78 -13.84 -7.63
N GLN A 53 -13.38 -14.52 -8.61
CA GLN A 53 -13.56 -13.96 -9.96
C GLN A 53 -14.52 -12.76 -9.97
N SER A 54 -15.57 -12.77 -9.14
CA SER A 54 -16.51 -11.66 -9.04
C SER A 54 -15.84 -10.41 -8.48
N LEU A 55 -15.01 -10.57 -7.45
CA LEU A 55 -14.17 -9.49 -6.92
C LEU A 55 -13.26 -8.91 -8.00
N ILE A 56 -12.46 -9.75 -8.66
CA ILE A 56 -11.53 -9.34 -9.72
C ILE A 56 -12.27 -8.63 -10.86
N ALA A 57 -13.40 -9.18 -11.31
CA ALA A 57 -14.21 -8.61 -12.37
C ALA A 57 -14.79 -7.24 -12.01
N GLY A 58 -15.24 -7.06 -10.76
CA GLY A 58 -15.71 -5.78 -10.25
C GLY A 58 -14.61 -4.72 -10.25
N LEU A 59 -13.47 -5.03 -9.64
CA LEU A 59 -12.31 -4.12 -9.58
C LEU A 59 -11.80 -3.73 -10.98
N ASN A 60 -11.74 -4.69 -11.90
CA ASN A 60 -11.37 -4.44 -13.31
C ASN A 60 -12.31 -3.47 -14.00
N LYS A 61 -13.61 -3.54 -13.69
CA LYS A 61 -14.64 -2.64 -14.22
C LYS A 61 -14.71 -1.29 -13.50
N GLY A 62 -13.86 -1.04 -12.51
CA GLY A 62 -13.88 0.20 -11.73
C GLY A 62 -14.98 0.23 -10.66
N HIS A 63 -15.41 -0.94 -10.18
CA HIS A 63 -16.38 -1.10 -9.09
C HIS A 63 -15.68 -1.47 -7.78
N PRO A 64 -15.11 -0.50 -7.03
CA PRO A 64 -14.50 -0.76 -5.71
C PRO A 64 -15.45 -1.39 -4.72
N GLU A 65 -16.74 -1.15 -4.84
CA GLU A 65 -17.78 -1.76 -4.02
C GLU A 65 -17.77 -3.29 -4.10
N ALA A 66 -17.21 -3.88 -5.16
CA ALA A 66 -17.02 -5.33 -5.23
C ALA A 66 -16.14 -5.88 -4.11
N PHE A 67 -15.17 -5.09 -3.61
CA PHE A 67 -14.42 -5.45 -2.42
C PHE A 67 -15.31 -5.47 -1.17
N TRP A 68 -16.17 -4.47 -1.01
CA TRP A 68 -17.11 -4.41 0.10
C TRP A 68 -18.06 -5.62 0.08
N GLU A 69 -18.66 -5.89 -1.08
CA GLU A 69 -19.60 -7.00 -1.30
C GLU A 69 -18.97 -8.38 -1.10
N PHE A 70 -17.65 -8.49 -1.31
CA PHE A 70 -16.88 -9.69 -1.08
C PHE A 70 -16.75 -10.02 0.42
N LEU A 71 -16.66 -9.00 1.29
CA LEU A 71 -16.49 -9.19 2.72
C LEU A 71 -17.72 -9.81 3.41
N PRO A 72 -17.52 -10.64 4.46
CA PRO A 72 -18.58 -11.03 5.39
C PRO A 72 -19.20 -9.81 6.10
N ALA A 73 -20.47 -9.93 6.51
CA ALA A 73 -21.21 -8.85 7.13
C ALA A 73 -20.55 -8.31 8.42
N ASP A 74 -19.97 -9.18 9.25
CA ASP A 74 -19.26 -8.77 10.45
C ASP A 74 -17.95 -8.04 10.17
N PHE A 75 -17.29 -8.34 9.05
CA PHE A 75 -16.10 -7.60 8.65
C PHE A 75 -16.49 -6.21 8.13
N GLN A 76 -17.61 -6.11 7.40
CA GLN A 76 -18.19 -4.83 7.02
C GLN A 76 -18.57 -3.99 8.25
N ASP A 77 -19.19 -4.62 9.26
CA ASP A 77 -19.55 -3.97 10.52
C ASP A 77 -18.32 -3.46 11.29
N ASP A 78 -17.24 -4.24 11.33
CA ASP A 78 -15.97 -3.81 11.94
C ASP A 78 -15.40 -2.57 11.24
N LEU A 79 -15.35 -2.57 9.91
CA LEU A 79 -14.85 -1.44 9.12
C LEU A 79 -15.74 -0.19 9.30
N ASN A 80 -17.06 -0.35 9.27
CA ASN A 80 -18.01 0.73 9.56
C ASN A 80 -17.79 1.27 10.98
N GLY A 81 -17.62 0.38 11.96
CA GLY A 81 -17.32 0.73 13.34
C GLY A 81 -16.04 1.57 13.48
N LEU A 82 -14.98 1.24 12.73
CA LEU A 82 -13.75 2.05 12.73
C LEU A 82 -13.96 3.45 12.16
N ILE A 83 -14.73 3.58 11.07
CA ILE A 83 -15.08 4.88 10.47
C ILE A 83 -15.86 5.73 11.48
N HIS A 84 -16.85 5.12 12.13
CA HIS A 84 -17.69 5.80 13.12
C HIS A 84 -16.88 6.20 14.35
N ASP A 85 -16.04 5.30 14.88
CA ASP A 85 -15.16 5.55 16.03
C ASP A 85 -14.20 6.72 15.74
N PHE A 86 -13.61 6.74 14.55
CA PHE A 86 -12.78 7.87 14.10
C PHE A 86 -13.58 9.17 14.08
N ALA A 87 -14.75 9.15 13.44
CA ALA A 87 -15.55 10.35 13.22
C ALA A 87 -16.12 10.94 14.53
N GLN A 88 -16.39 10.10 15.52
CA GLN A 88 -16.83 10.53 16.85
C GLN A 88 -15.71 11.15 17.68
N ARG A 89 -14.47 10.69 17.50
CA ARG A 89 -13.32 11.12 18.31
C ARG A 89 -12.55 12.29 17.72
N MET A 90 -12.61 12.47 16.41
CA MET A 90 -11.91 13.55 15.72
C MET A 90 -12.45 14.93 16.12
N ASP A 91 -11.54 15.88 16.35
CA ASP A 91 -11.93 17.27 16.60
C ASP A 91 -12.47 17.92 15.32
N ARG A 92 -13.67 18.47 15.40
CA ARG A 92 -14.39 19.09 14.27
C ARG A 92 -13.59 20.23 13.62
N GLU A 93 -12.92 21.06 14.42
CA GLU A 93 -12.18 22.22 13.93
C GLU A 93 -10.93 21.78 13.16
N ILE A 94 -10.18 20.82 13.70
CA ILE A 94 -9.02 20.22 13.03
C ILE A 94 -9.46 19.58 11.71
N TRP A 95 -10.55 18.81 11.72
CA TRP A 95 -11.07 18.16 10.51
C TRP A 95 -11.46 19.16 9.43
N LEU A 96 -12.28 20.16 9.77
CA LEU A 96 -12.72 21.19 8.83
C LEU A 96 -11.55 21.98 8.25
N LYS A 97 -10.55 22.28 9.08
CA LYS A 97 -9.34 22.98 8.65
C LYS A 97 -8.51 22.12 7.70
N ALA A 98 -8.35 20.81 7.98
CA ALA A 98 -7.68 19.88 7.09
C ALA A 98 -8.38 19.76 5.73
N VAL A 99 -9.70 19.60 5.72
CA VAL A 99 -10.50 19.60 4.48
C VAL A 99 -10.32 20.92 3.70
N GLY A 100 -10.24 22.06 4.40
CA GLY A 100 -9.95 23.36 3.80
C GLY A 100 -8.59 23.41 3.09
N VAL A 101 -7.54 22.86 3.71
CA VAL A 101 -6.20 22.75 3.12
C VAL A 101 -6.23 21.90 1.84
N PHE A 102 -6.91 20.74 1.87
CA PHE A 102 -7.06 19.91 0.67
C PHE A 102 -7.83 20.60 -0.46
N ARG A 103 -8.85 21.40 -0.13
CA ARG A 103 -9.60 22.20 -1.12
C ARG A 103 -8.72 23.23 -1.78
N LYS A 104 -7.92 23.96 -1.00
CA LYS A 104 -6.94 24.90 -1.54
C LYS A 104 -5.88 24.22 -2.39
N LEU A 105 -5.42 23.04 -2.00
CA LEU A 105 -4.48 22.28 -2.82
C LEU A 105 -5.08 21.94 -4.19
N ALA A 106 -6.34 21.48 -4.23
CA ALA A 106 -7.04 21.25 -5.50
C ALA A 106 -7.13 22.54 -6.34
N GLU A 107 -7.49 23.66 -5.73
CA GLU A 107 -7.53 24.97 -6.41
C GLU A 107 -6.17 25.40 -6.97
N VAL A 108 -5.08 25.19 -6.23
CA VAL A 108 -3.71 25.48 -6.69
C VAL A 108 -3.36 24.60 -7.89
N LEU A 109 -3.65 23.29 -7.83
CA LEU A 109 -3.41 22.37 -8.93
C LEU A 109 -4.18 22.77 -10.20
N LYS A 110 -5.40 23.29 -10.02
CA LYS A 110 -6.26 23.75 -11.12
C LYS A 110 -5.82 25.09 -11.72
N SER A 111 -5.43 26.05 -10.88
CA SER A 111 -5.16 27.43 -11.28
C SER A 111 -3.72 27.65 -11.75
N GLN A 112 -2.76 26.89 -11.22
CA GLN A 112 -1.33 27.07 -11.48
C GLN A 112 -0.74 26.02 -12.44
N LYS A 113 -1.57 25.49 -13.34
CA LYS A 113 -1.18 24.49 -14.37
C LYS A 113 0.04 24.90 -15.17
N GLN A 114 0.21 26.20 -15.44
CA GLN A 114 1.35 26.74 -16.19
C GLN A 114 2.70 26.49 -15.50
N PHE A 115 2.76 26.55 -14.17
CA PHE A 115 3.98 26.27 -13.41
C PHE A 115 4.19 24.78 -13.19
N LEU A 116 3.10 24.02 -13.13
CA LEU A 116 3.09 22.56 -12.99
C LEU A 116 3.48 21.82 -14.28
N ALA A 117 3.15 22.39 -15.46
CA ALA A 117 3.55 21.90 -16.76
C ALA A 117 4.99 22.27 -17.14
N GLY A 118 5.57 23.27 -16.46
CA GLY A 118 6.93 23.80 -16.69
C GLY A 118 8.07 22.94 -16.13
N GLY A 119 7.83 21.67 -15.82
CA GLY A 119 8.84 20.73 -15.31
C GLY A 119 10.07 20.56 -16.21
N SER A 120 10.03 21.02 -17.46
CA SER A 120 11.18 21.07 -18.37
C SER A 120 12.17 22.20 -18.09
N ASP A 121 11.77 23.32 -17.49
CA ASP A 121 12.70 24.42 -17.14
C ASP A 121 13.04 24.46 -15.63
N LEU A 122 12.25 23.74 -14.80
CA LEU A 122 12.66 23.36 -13.44
C LEU A 122 13.84 22.36 -13.42
N GLY A 123 14.26 21.85 -14.58
CA GLY A 123 15.45 21.04 -14.80
C GLY A 123 16.78 21.74 -14.47
N GLN A 124 16.81 23.06 -14.24
CA GLN A 124 18.02 23.78 -13.85
C GLN A 124 18.32 23.76 -12.35
N SER A 125 17.40 23.25 -11.52
CA SER A 125 17.70 22.94 -10.11
C SER A 125 18.28 21.53 -9.91
N ARG A 126 18.54 20.78 -11.00
CA ARG A 126 19.22 19.47 -11.01
C ARG A 126 20.75 19.59 -10.79
N ALA A 127 21.18 20.58 -10.00
CA ALA A 127 22.58 20.87 -9.70
C ALA A 127 23.08 20.21 -8.39
N ILE A 128 22.42 19.16 -7.91
CA ILE A 128 23.01 18.26 -6.91
C ILE A 128 22.89 16.81 -7.43
N GLY A 129 23.92 16.39 -8.17
CA GLY A 129 24.42 15.01 -8.13
C GLY A 129 23.70 13.91 -8.91
N ARG A 130 23.10 14.14 -10.10
CA ARG A 130 22.70 13.02 -10.98
C ARG A 130 23.72 12.82 -12.11
N PRO A 131 24.31 11.62 -12.30
CA PRO A 131 25.15 11.34 -13.47
C PRO A 131 24.32 11.42 -14.75
N LYS A 132 24.89 11.98 -15.80
CA LYS A 132 24.28 12.05 -17.14
C LYS A 132 24.08 10.63 -17.69
N GLY A 133 22.84 10.15 -17.71
CA GLY A 133 22.42 9.02 -18.54
C GLY A 133 21.94 9.52 -19.91
N THR A 134 22.37 8.85 -20.96
CA THR A 134 22.04 9.13 -22.37
C THR A 134 20.67 8.57 -22.74
N GLY A 135 19.77 9.41 -23.25
CA GLY A 135 18.52 8.98 -23.91
C GLY A 135 17.30 9.77 -23.43
N THR A 136 16.74 10.59 -24.31
CA THR A 136 15.38 11.18 -24.31
C THR A 136 14.49 10.96 -23.07
N ASP A 137 14.79 11.65 -21.97
CA ASP A 137 13.92 11.73 -20.79
C ASP A 137 13.02 12.97 -20.87
N ALA A 138 11.91 12.88 -21.60
CA ALA A 138 10.78 13.74 -21.27
C ALA A 138 10.21 13.20 -19.95
N ALA A 139 10.37 13.95 -18.85
CA ALA A 139 9.69 13.62 -17.60
C ALA A 139 8.18 13.47 -17.92
N PRO A 140 7.52 12.40 -17.45
CA PRO A 140 6.08 12.25 -17.68
C PRO A 140 5.39 13.51 -17.18
N THR A 141 4.69 14.20 -18.08
CA THR A 141 3.87 15.35 -17.70
C THR A 141 2.75 14.81 -16.84
N ALA A 142 2.90 14.95 -15.52
CA ALA A 142 1.86 14.58 -14.57
C ALA A 142 0.55 15.30 -14.96
N ASP A 143 -0.55 14.54 -15.03
CA ASP A 143 -1.86 15.09 -15.36
C ASP A 143 -2.47 15.78 -14.13
N TRP A 144 -1.96 16.98 -13.85
CA TRP A 144 -2.35 17.79 -12.70
C TRP A 144 -3.83 18.18 -12.71
N ALA A 145 -4.46 18.22 -13.90
CA ALA A 145 -5.90 18.43 -14.00
C ALA A 145 -6.66 17.23 -13.43
N ARG A 146 -6.28 16.00 -13.81
CA ARG A 146 -6.88 14.79 -13.25
C ARG A 146 -6.66 14.66 -11.74
N LEU A 147 -5.47 15.00 -11.24
CA LEU A 147 -5.19 15.04 -9.80
C LEU A 147 -6.10 16.02 -9.07
N SER A 148 -6.28 17.22 -9.62
CA SER A 148 -7.20 18.22 -9.06
C SER A 148 -8.63 17.70 -9.01
N ASP A 149 -9.13 17.12 -10.09
CA ASP A 149 -10.50 16.59 -10.17
C ASP A 149 -10.72 15.42 -9.19
N MET A 150 -9.68 14.63 -8.92
CA MET A 150 -9.70 13.57 -7.91
C MET A 150 -9.84 14.14 -6.51
N LEU A 151 -9.01 15.12 -6.15
CA LEU A 151 -9.10 15.78 -4.86
C LEU A 151 -10.48 16.44 -4.70
N GLU A 152 -10.99 17.15 -5.71
CA GLU A 152 -12.33 17.73 -5.69
C GLU A 152 -13.42 16.67 -5.47
N THR A 153 -13.29 15.49 -6.09
CA THR A 153 -14.25 14.38 -5.90
C THR A 153 -14.26 13.90 -4.44
N VAL A 154 -13.09 13.70 -3.83
CA VAL A 154 -12.98 13.28 -2.42
C VAL A 154 -13.53 14.36 -1.49
N ILE A 155 -13.16 15.63 -1.72
CA ILE A 155 -13.55 16.77 -0.87
C ILE A 155 -15.04 17.08 -0.94
N ASN A 156 -15.69 16.76 -2.06
CA ASN A 156 -17.13 16.94 -2.24
C ASN A 156 -17.95 15.68 -1.87
N SER A 157 -17.28 14.62 -1.42
CA SER A 157 -17.93 13.40 -0.95
C SER A 157 -18.26 13.45 0.54
N ASP A 158 -18.98 12.43 1.02
CA ASP A 158 -19.31 12.26 2.43
C ASP A 158 -18.07 12.14 3.32
N LEU A 159 -16.92 11.74 2.75
CA LEU A 159 -15.64 11.68 3.46
C LEU A 159 -15.24 13.02 4.04
N ALA A 160 -15.57 14.15 3.41
CA ALA A 160 -15.21 15.47 3.92
C ALA A 160 -16.10 15.93 5.09
N SER A 161 -17.21 15.27 5.34
CA SER A 161 -18.17 15.66 6.38
C SER A 161 -18.06 14.73 7.58
N LEU A 162 -17.52 15.25 8.68
CA LEU A 162 -17.42 14.49 9.93
C LEU A 162 -18.78 14.00 10.42
N ASP A 163 -19.81 14.84 10.30
CA ASP A 163 -21.18 14.50 10.70
C ASP A 163 -21.75 13.35 9.84
N ARG A 164 -21.36 13.24 8.55
CA ARG A 164 -21.79 12.12 7.69
C ARG A 164 -20.99 10.85 7.96
N LEU A 165 -19.68 10.99 8.24
CA LEU A 165 -18.81 9.85 8.57
C LEU A 165 -19.28 9.10 9.81
N GLN A 166 -19.91 9.77 10.78
CA GLN A 166 -20.43 9.13 11.99
C GLN A 166 -21.51 8.07 11.74
N THR A 167 -22.18 8.12 10.58
CA THR A 167 -23.20 7.15 10.19
C THR A 167 -22.94 6.59 8.79
N ALA A 168 -21.72 6.77 8.27
CA ALA A 168 -21.42 6.38 6.90
C ALA A 168 -21.36 4.86 6.76
N ASP A 169 -21.82 4.36 5.61
CA ASP A 169 -21.61 2.98 5.20
C ASP A 169 -20.43 2.92 4.23
N GLY A 170 -19.46 2.06 4.51
CA GLY A 170 -18.26 1.89 3.71
C GLY A 170 -18.55 1.48 2.27
N GLY A 171 -19.58 0.65 2.05
CA GLY A 171 -20.05 0.28 0.72
C GLY A 171 -20.55 1.48 -0.06
N ALA A 172 -21.45 2.27 0.55
CA ALA A 172 -21.97 3.50 -0.06
C ALA A 172 -20.86 4.54 -0.34
N LEU A 173 -19.85 4.65 0.53
CA LEU A 173 -18.68 5.50 0.32
C LEU A 173 -17.87 5.06 -0.92
N LEU A 174 -17.63 3.75 -1.05
CA LEU A 174 -16.92 3.18 -2.20
C LEU A 174 -17.70 3.36 -3.50
N THR A 175 -19.02 3.19 -3.49
CA THR A 175 -19.88 3.45 -4.66
C THR A 175 -19.87 4.92 -5.08
N THR A 176 -19.91 5.84 -4.11
CA THR A 176 -20.10 7.28 -4.41
C THR A 176 -18.79 7.98 -4.80
N ALA A 177 -17.70 7.70 -4.07
CA ALA A 177 -16.41 8.36 -4.25
C ALA A 177 -15.33 7.39 -4.77
N GLY A 178 -15.38 6.12 -4.37
CA GLY A 178 -14.34 5.13 -4.63
C GLY A 178 -14.11 4.88 -6.12
N GLY A 179 -15.16 4.72 -6.93
CA GLY A 179 -15.02 4.40 -8.36
C GLY A 179 -14.18 5.44 -9.11
N LYS A 180 -14.50 6.72 -8.92
CA LYS A 180 -13.76 7.84 -9.52
C LYS A 180 -12.31 7.93 -9.01
N VAL A 181 -12.10 7.72 -7.71
CA VAL A 181 -10.74 7.73 -7.12
C VAL A 181 -9.89 6.60 -7.70
N ILE A 182 -10.42 5.38 -7.83
CA ILE A 182 -9.69 4.25 -8.42
C ILE A 182 -9.41 4.47 -9.91
N GLU A 183 -10.37 4.99 -10.67
CA GLU A 183 -10.15 5.33 -12.08
C GLU A 183 -9.03 6.36 -12.25
N GLN A 184 -9.01 7.38 -11.40
CA GLN A 184 -7.99 8.43 -11.43
C GLN A 184 -6.64 7.92 -10.93
N LEU A 185 -6.58 7.09 -9.89
CA LEU A 185 -5.36 6.41 -9.44
C LEU A 185 -4.78 5.51 -10.54
N ARG A 186 -5.63 4.73 -11.25
CA ARG A 186 -5.22 3.92 -12.41
C ARG A 186 -4.66 4.78 -13.54
N ALA A 187 -5.26 5.95 -13.79
CA ALA A 187 -4.76 6.88 -14.78
C ALA A 187 -3.41 7.48 -14.39
N LEU A 188 -3.13 7.64 -13.09
CA LEU A 188 -1.88 8.17 -12.56
C LEU A 188 -0.77 7.12 -12.48
N SER A 189 -1.07 5.86 -12.14
CA SER A 189 -0.08 4.78 -12.14
C SER A 189 0.52 4.56 -13.53
N ARG A 190 -0.30 4.67 -14.59
CA ARG A 190 0.15 4.66 -15.99
C ARG A 190 1.17 5.74 -16.36
N LEU A 191 1.26 6.82 -15.58
CA LEU A 191 2.20 7.91 -15.83
C LEU A 191 3.55 7.70 -15.12
N SER A 192 3.67 6.72 -14.24
CA SER A 192 4.90 6.41 -13.52
C SER A 192 5.56 5.14 -14.08
N PRO A 193 6.79 5.22 -14.64
CA PRO A 193 7.50 4.03 -15.16
C PRO A 193 7.91 3.02 -14.09
N SER A 194 8.05 3.49 -12.84
CA SER A 194 8.09 2.66 -11.65
C SER A 194 6.72 2.78 -11.01
N ASP A 195 5.99 1.68 -10.94
CA ASP A 195 4.67 1.63 -10.31
C ASP A 195 4.84 1.84 -8.79
N ASP A 196 5.16 3.07 -8.37
CA ASP A 196 5.54 3.44 -6.99
C ASP A 196 4.35 3.29 -6.03
N PHE A 197 3.14 3.17 -6.59
CA PHE A 197 1.93 2.85 -5.85
C PHE A 197 1.77 1.35 -5.57
N GLY A 198 2.56 0.49 -6.21
CA GLY A 198 2.52 -0.96 -6.00
C GLY A 198 1.27 -1.66 -6.53
N PHE A 199 0.45 -0.98 -7.34
CA PHE A 199 -0.83 -1.48 -7.83
C PHE A 199 -0.87 -1.48 -9.36
N ASN A 200 -0.41 -2.57 -9.95
CA ASN A 200 -0.63 -2.81 -11.37
C ASN A 200 -2.06 -3.35 -11.60
N LEU A 201 -3.03 -2.44 -11.56
CA LEU A 201 -4.44 -2.77 -11.85
C LEU A 201 -4.65 -3.33 -13.26
N GLU A 202 -3.67 -3.21 -14.17
CA GLU A 202 -3.77 -3.79 -15.52
C GLU A 202 -3.55 -5.31 -15.48
N GLN A 203 -2.64 -5.79 -14.62
CA GLN A 203 -2.40 -7.22 -14.43
C GLN A 203 -3.60 -7.97 -13.83
N LEU A 204 -4.49 -7.27 -13.10
CA LEU A 204 -5.74 -7.86 -12.59
C LEU A 204 -6.66 -8.35 -13.72
N SER A 205 -6.59 -7.75 -14.91
CA SER A 205 -7.41 -8.15 -16.06
C SER A 205 -6.91 -9.44 -16.73
N GLU A 206 -5.64 -9.78 -16.52
CA GLU A 206 -4.99 -10.96 -17.08
C GLU A 206 -4.91 -12.13 -16.07
N LEU A 207 -5.34 -11.89 -14.83
CA LEU A 207 -5.31 -12.84 -13.74
C LEU A 207 -6.32 -13.97 -13.96
N LYS A 208 -5.82 -15.20 -14.07
CA LYS A 208 -6.65 -16.41 -14.16
C LYS A 208 -6.79 -17.05 -12.80
N VAL A 209 -8.00 -17.51 -12.49
CA VAL A 209 -8.30 -18.23 -11.24
C VAL A 209 -8.73 -19.65 -11.58
N ALA A 210 -8.09 -20.64 -11.00
CA ALA A 210 -8.42 -22.06 -11.15
C ALA A 210 -8.52 -22.75 -9.78
N VAL A 211 -9.44 -23.69 -9.62
CA VAL A 211 -9.54 -24.51 -8.40
C VAL A 211 -8.47 -25.60 -8.44
N VAL A 212 -7.64 -25.67 -7.40
CA VAL A 212 -6.63 -26.74 -7.21
C VAL A 212 -7.23 -27.88 -6.40
N SER A 213 -7.91 -27.55 -5.31
CA SER A 213 -8.64 -28.50 -4.48
C SER A 213 -9.75 -27.76 -3.73
N SER A 214 -10.82 -28.47 -3.38
CA SER A 214 -11.89 -27.91 -2.57
C SER A 214 -12.51 -28.93 -1.63
N THR A 215 -12.95 -28.45 -0.49
CA THR A 215 -13.82 -29.12 0.47
C THR A 215 -15.10 -28.28 0.63
N LYS A 216 -15.96 -28.63 1.59
CA LYS A 216 -17.16 -27.83 1.90
C LYS A 216 -16.86 -26.49 2.57
N GLU A 217 -15.72 -26.36 3.24
CA GLU A 217 -15.40 -25.21 4.09
C GLU A 217 -14.08 -24.54 3.70
N THR A 218 -13.26 -25.19 2.88
CA THR A 218 -11.96 -24.67 2.41
C THR A 218 -11.77 -24.93 0.93
N ALA A 219 -11.06 -24.03 0.23
CA ALA A 219 -10.71 -24.20 -1.18
C ALA A 219 -9.30 -23.65 -1.43
N ASN A 220 -8.48 -24.35 -2.20
CA ASN A 220 -7.20 -23.84 -2.69
C ASN A 220 -7.39 -23.36 -4.12
N LEU A 221 -7.24 -22.05 -4.33
CA LEU A 221 -7.37 -21.41 -5.63
C LEU A 221 -5.99 -21.02 -6.16
N LYS A 222 -5.70 -21.36 -7.41
CA LYS A 222 -4.50 -20.93 -8.11
C LYS A 222 -4.80 -19.66 -8.90
N PHE A 223 -3.98 -18.64 -8.68
CA PHE A 223 -3.97 -17.36 -9.38
C PHE A 223 -2.78 -17.31 -10.32
N GLU A 224 -2.99 -17.04 -11.60
CA GLU A 224 -1.91 -16.99 -12.60
C GLU A 224 -1.96 -15.66 -13.36
N ALA A 225 -0.85 -14.92 -13.32
CA ALA A 225 -0.63 -13.70 -14.11
C ALA A 225 0.45 -13.94 -15.19
N PRO A 226 0.42 -13.24 -16.33
CA PRO A 226 1.43 -13.43 -17.38
C PRO A 226 2.84 -13.09 -16.90
N GLY A 227 3.76 -14.04 -17.07
CA GLY A 227 5.17 -13.88 -16.70
C GLY A 227 5.50 -14.13 -15.22
N GLU A 228 4.51 -14.49 -14.41
CA GLU A 228 4.69 -14.77 -12.98
C GLU A 228 4.41 -16.24 -12.62
N PRO A 229 5.10 -16.79 -11.60
CA PRO A 229 4.76 -18.11 -11.09
C PRO A 229 3.33 -18.08 -10.52
N GLY A 230 2.51 -19.06 -10.89
CA GLY A 230 1.15 -19.17 -10.37
C GLY A 230 1.15 -19.34 -8.86
N LEU A 231 0.27 -18.60 -8.18
CA LEU A 231 0.16 -18.54 -6.73
C LEU A 231 -1.04 -19.36 -6.24
N ILE A 232 -0.86 -20.23 -5.26
CA ILE A 232 -1.97 -20.91 -4.59
C ILE A 232 -2.34 -20.13 -3.33
N VAL A 233 -3.60 -19.69 -3.24
CA VAL A 233 -4.17 -19.04 -2.07
C VAL A 233 -5.26 -19.93 -1.49
N LYS A 234 -5.20 -20.18 -0.19
CA LYS A 234 -6.23 -20.92 0.54
C LYS A 234 -7.36 -19.98 0.94
N PHE A 235 -8.57 -20.41 0.65
CA PHE A 235 -9.83 -19.76 0.99
C PHE A 235 -10.57 -20.59 2.03
N ALA A 236 -11.27 -19.91 2.92
CA ALA A 236 -12.15 -20.49 3.92
C ALA A 236 -13.56 -19.89 3.81
N LEU A 237 -14.57 -20.70 4.10
CA LEU A 237 -15.96 -20.27 4.13
C LEU A 237 -16.27 -19.63 5.49
N HIS A 238 -16.31 -18.30 5.53
CA HIS A 238 -16.65 -17.53 6.72
C HIS A 238 -18.08 -16.98 6.61
N ARG A 239 -19.00 -17.50 7.43
CA ARG A 239 -20.41 -17.04 7.51
C ARG A 239 -21.11 -16.93 6.14
N GLY A 240 -20.86 -17.90 5.26
CA GLY A 240 -21.47 -17.94 3.93
C GLY A 240 -20.76 -17.12 2.86
N LYS A 241 -19.57 -16.57 3.16
CA LYS A 241 -18.69 -15.88 2.20
C LYS A 241 -17.34 -16.57 2.14
N TRP A 242 -16.83 -16.80 0.94
CA TRP A 242 -15.49 -17.33 0.72
C TRP A 242 -14.47 -16.20 0.80
N ILE A 243 -13.56 -16.26 1.76
CA ILE A 243 -12.48 -15.28 1.96
C ILE A 243 -11.11 -15.97 2.00
N PRO A 244 -10.00 -15.28 1.70
CA PRO A 244 -8.67 -15.83 1.94
C PRO A 244 -8.49 -16.17 3.42
N GLU A 245 -7.96 -17.35 3.74
CA GLU A 245 -7.76 -17.77 5.14
C GLU A 245 -6.83 -16.82 5.89
N ALA A 246 -5.82 -16.27 5.21
CA ALA A 246 -4.94 -15.24 5.78
C ALA A 246 -5.70 -13.97 6.19
N LEU A 247 -6.74 -13.57 5.44
CA LEU A 247 -7.59 -12.43 5.82
C LEU A 247 -8.30 -12.71 7.12
N GLU A 248 -8.88 -13.91 7.24
CA GLU A 248 -9.62 -14.31 8.43
C GLU A 248 -8.73 -14.34 9.68
N ASN A 249 -7.55 -14.93 9.56
CA ASN A 249 -6.61 -15.10 10.68
C ASN A 249 -6.08 -13.76 11.21
N GLU A 250 -5.79 -12.82 10.32
CA GLU A 250 -5.19 -11.52 10.69
C GLU A 250 -6.24 -10.43 10.97
N TRP A 251 -7.52 -10.67 10.65
CA TRP A 251 -8.57 -9.65 10.72
C TRP A 251 -8.67 -9.02 12.10
N GLN A 252 -8.83 -9.85 13.13
CA GLN A 252 -9.04 -9.39 14.51
C GLN A 252 -7.82 -8.65 15.05
N HIS A 253 -6.60 -9.10 14.70
CA HIS A 253 -5.37 -8.41 15.06
C HIS A 253 -5.32 -7.02 14.42
N HIS A 254 -5.59 -6.91 13.12
CA HIS A 254 -5.61 -5.62 12.43
C HIS A 254 -6.71 -4.69 12.96
N MET A 255 -7.95 -5.17 13.10
CA MET A 255 -9.05 -4.36 13.63
C MET A 255 -8.76 -3.89 15.05
N GLY A 256 -8.24 -4.77 15.90
CA GLY A 256 -7.83 -4.44 17.27
C GLY A 256 -6.75 -3.37 17.31
N ASN A 257 -5.69 -3.52 16.51
CA ASN A 257 -4.60 -2.55 16.43
C ASN A 257 -5.07 -1.20 15.89
N THR A 258 -5.91 -1.18 14.86
CA THR A 258 -6.46 0.07 14.31
C THR A 258 -7.35 0.76 15.34
N ARG A 259 -8.21 0.02 16.05
CA ARG A 259 -9.07 0.58 17.10
C ARG A 259 -8.24 1.11 18.27
N ALA A 260 -7.17 0.41 18.67
CA ALA A 260 -6.22 0.88 19.67
C ALA A 260 -5.50 2.15 19.24
N TRP A 261 -5.07 2.24 17.98
CA TRP A 261 -4.46 3.45 17.43
C TRP A 261 -5.43 4.63 17.42
N ILE A 262 -6.69 4.43 16.99
CA ILE A 262 -7.74 5.46 17.04
C ILE A 262 -7.92 5.94 18.48
N ALA A 263 -8.05 5.00 19.41
CA ALA A 263 -8.27 5.31 20.81
C ALA A 263 -7.08 6.05 21.43
N ALA A 264 -5.84 5.70 21.09
CA ALA A 264 -4.63 6.32 21.62
C ALA A 264 -4.35 7.69 21.00
N THR A 265 -4.46 7.81 19.68
CA THR A 265 -4.10 9.03 18.94
C THR A 265 -5.21 10.08 19.03
N LEU A 266 -6.47 9.66 18.96
CA LEU A 266 -7.63 10.54 19.00
C LEU A 266 -8.26 10.58 20.40
N ASN A 267 -7.48 10.33 21.44
CA ASN A 267 -7.98 10.52 22.79
C ASN A 267 -8.19 12.04 23.03
N PRO A 268 -9.25 12.45 23.75
CA PRO A 268 -9.58 13.87 23.92
C PRO A 268 -8.47 14.70 24.57
N GLU A 269 -7.70 14.11 25.49
CA GLU A 269 -6.62 14.79 26.20
C GLU A 269 -5.44 15.10 25.28
N ALA A 270 -4.93 14.10 24.55
CA ALA A 270 -3.86 14.22 23.58
C ALA A 270 -4.25 15.15 22.43
N LEU A 271 -5.47 15.02 21.90
CA LEU A 271 -5.96 15.95 20.88
C LEU A 271 -6.03 17.38 21.42
N SER A 272 -6.52 17.59 22.64
CA SER A 272 -6.58 18.94 23.23
C SER A 272 -5.19 19.55 23.41
N GLN A 273 -4.20 18.75 23.82
CA GLN A 273 -2.81 19.20 23.96
C GLN A 273 -2.17 19.53 22.59
N GLN A 274 -2.44 18.72 21.57
CA GLN A 274 -1.86 18.91 20.24
C GLN A 274 -2.63 19.91 19.36
N LYS A 275 -3.90 20.18 19.67
CA LYS A 275 -4.80 21.00 18.84
C LYS A 275 -4.20 22.35 18.44
N PRO A 276 -3.60 23.16 19.34
CA PRO A 276 -2.96 24.42 18.94
C PRO A 276 -1.85 24.24 17.90
N LYS A 277 -0.99 23.21 18.08
CA LYS A 277 0.10 22.88 17.15
C LYS A 277 -0.46 22.43 15.80
N LEU A 278 -1.47 21.57 15.79
CA LEU A 278 -2.13 21.06 14.58
C LEU A 278 -2.83 22.19 13.80
N LEU A 279 -3.59 23.05 14.48
CA LEU A 279 -4.25 24.19 13.84
C LEU A 279 -3.26 25.23 13.31
N ALA A 280 -2.16 25.47 14.01
CA ALA A 280 -1.08 26.34 13.54
C ALA A 280 -0.41 25.77 12.28
N ALA A 281 -0.08 24.48 12.29
CA ALA A 281 0.52 23.79 11.14
C ALA A 281 -0.41 23.81 9.92
N LEU A 282 -1.70 23.51 10.12
CA LEU A 282 -2.71 23.57 9.06
C LEU A 282 -2.88 24.98 8.51
N SER A 283 -2.88 26.00 9.36
CA SER A 283 -2.95 27.41 8.92
C SER A 283 -1.70 27.85 8.16
N ALA A 284 -0.53 27.38 8.56
CA ALA A 284 0.72 27.63 7.84
C ALA A 284 0.72 26.95 6.47
N ALA A 285 0.24 25.71 6.38
CA ALA A 285 0.09 25.00 5.11
C ALA A 285 -0.88 25.73 4.18
N GLU A 286 -2.02 26.19 4.72
CA GLU A 286 -2.99 27.01 4.00
C GLU A 286 -2.36 28.29 3.43
N SER A 287 -1.57 29.01 4.25
CA SER A 287 -0.86 30.22 3.82
C SER A 287 0.20 29.94 2.75
N ALA A 288 0.88 28.79 2.82
CA ALA A 288 1.82 28.38 1.79
C ALA A 288 1.09 28.10 0.46
N LEU A 289 -0.07 27.45 0.50
CA LEU A 289 -0.91 27.23 -0.68
C LEU A 289 -1.45 28.55 -1.25
N ASP A 290 -1.80 29.53 -0.41
CA ASP A 290 -2.17 30.88 -0.90
C ASP A 290 -1.03 31.55 -1.66
N LYS A 291 0.22 31.42 -1.18
CA LYS A 291 1.39 31.94 -1.88
C LYS A 291 1.62 31.22 -3.20
N MET A 292 1.38 29.90 -3.27
CA MET A 292 1.41 29.17 -4.53
C MET A 292 0.33 29.69 -5.49
N ALA A 293 -0.90 29.86 -5.01
CA ALA A 293 -2.02 30.37 -5.82
C ALA A 293 -1.78 31.81 -6.32
N ALA A 294 -1.10 32.64 -5.54
CA ALA A 294 -0.77 34.03 -5.90
C ALA A 294 0.55 34.18 -6.66
N ALA A 295 1.31 33.08 -6.85
CA ALA A 295 2.60 33.13 -7.51
C ALA A 295 2.46 33.63 -8.94
N LYS A 296 3.35 34.55 -9.32
CA LYS A 296 3.43 35.08 -10.69
C LYS A 296 4.65 34.55 -11.45
N THR A 297 5.56 33.88 -10.74
CA THR A 297 6.79 33.33 -11.30
C THR A 297 6.95 31.86 -10.89
N PRO A 298 7.65 31.04 -11.70
CA PRO A 298 7.95 29.66 -11.35
C PRO A 298 8.76 29.52 -10.05
N GLN A 299 9.65 30.47 -9.77
CA GLN A 299 10.48 30.46 -8.56
C GLN A 299 9.66 30.69 -7.30
N ASP A 300 8.73 31.65 -7.33
CA ASP A 300 7.82 31.91 -6.20
C ASP A 300 6.91 30.70 -5.94
N PHE A 301 6.41 30.09 -7.02
CA PHE A 301 5.59 28.88 -6.95
C PHE A 301 6.37 27.70 -6.32
N ALA A 302 7.59 27.44 -6.78
CA ALA A 302 8.42 26.34 -6.27
C ALA A 302 8.79 26.54 -4.79
N LYS A 303 9.17 27.76 -4.40
CA LYS A 303 9.49 28.08 -2.99
C LYS A 303 8.28 27.89 -2.08
N ALA A 304 7.11 28.35 -2.50
CA ALA A 304 5.87 28.15 -1.75
C ALA A 304 5.47 26.67 -1.69
N GLY A 305 5.66 25.91 -2.78
CA GLY A 305 5.43 24.46 -2.84
C GLY A 305 6.32 23.67 -1.89
N GLN A 306 7.62 24.01 -1.82
CA GLN A 306 8.54 23.39 -0.86
C GLN A 306 8.15 23.68 0.60
N GLN A 307 7.68 24.90 0.89
CA GLN A 307 7.19 25.24 2.22
C GLN A 307 5.92 24.45 2.56
N ALA A 308 4.97 24.34 1.62
CA ALA A 308 3.76 23.56 1.80
C ALA A 308 4.07 22.08 2.05
N SER A 309 4.99 21.47 1.30
CA SER A 309 5.34 20.06 1.45
C SER A 309 5.97 19.75 2.81
N VAL A 310 6.90 20.59 3.29
CA VAL A 310 7.51 20.43 4.63
C VAL A 310 6.46 20.51 5.73
N LEU A 311 5.52 21.44 5.63
CA LEU A 311 4.45 21.59 6.63
C LEU A 311 3.49 20.40 6.64
N LEU A 312 3.13 19.86 5.47
CA LEU A 312 2.31 18.65 5.36
C LEU A 312 3.02 17.42 5.92
N ILE A 313 4.33 17.25 5.64
CA ILE A 313 5.15 16.17 6.21
C ILE A 313 5.23 16.29 7.74
N THR A 314 5.42 17.50 8.26
CA THR A 314 5.50 17.74 9.71
C THR A 314 4.16 17.44 10.41
N LEU A 315 3.05 17.83 9.77
CA LEU A 315 1.70 17.52 10.25
C LEU A 315 1.49 16.00 10.30
N PHE A 316 1.88 15.29 9.23
CA PHE A 316 1.82 13.84 9.17
C PHE A 316 2.64 13.17 10.28
N ALA A 317 3.88 13.62 10.50
CA ALA A 317 4.74 13.10 11.56
C ALA A 317 4.14 13.30 12.96
N THR A 318 3.54 14.49 13.20
CA THR A 318 2.92 14.82 14.49
C THR A 318 1.72 13.91 14.79
N LEU A 319 0.86 13.67 13.79
CA LEU A 319 -0.32 12.80 13.95
C LEU A 319 0.04 11.32 14.15
N ASN A 320 1.19 10.89 13.63
CA ASN A 320 1.65 9.51 13.80
C ASN A 320 2.48 9.32 15.08
N ASN A 321 2.58 10.35 15.93
CA ASN A 321 3.38 10.37 17.16
C ASN A 321 4.80 9.82 16.93
N ALA A 322 5.36 10.08 15.74
CA ALA A 322 6.75 9.76 15.47
C ALA A 322 7.61 10.66 16.39
N PRO A 323 8.62 10.13 17.08
CA PRO A 323 9.48 10.94 17.93
C PRO A 323 10.01 12.11 17.12
N ASP A 324 9.99 13.31 17.71
CA ASP A 324 10.48 14.56 17.12
C ASP A 324 11.86 14.32 16.51
N SER A 325 11.86 14.07 15.20
CA SER A 325 13.10 14.07 14.44
C SER A 325 13.38 15.53 14.20
N GLU A 326 14.11 16.15 15.14
CA GLU A 326 14.65 17.48 14.93
C GLU A 326 15.28 17.55 13.53
N PRO A 327 15.12 18.67 12.79
CA PRO A 327 15.79 18.83 11.52
C PRO A 327 17.30 18.87 11.79
N ASN A 328 17.97 17.72 11.64
CA ASN A 328 19.41 17.64 11.75
C ASN A 328 20.00 18.45 10.58
N ALA A 329 20.33 19.70 10.87
CA ALA A 329 21.06 20.61 10.01
C ALA A 329 22.53 20.18 9.90
N ALA A 330 22.77 18.97 9.40
CA ALA A 330 24.09 18.46 9.00
C ALA A 330 24.04 17.08 8.31
N ALA A 331 22.90 16.39 8.27
CA ALA A 331 22.80 15.15 7.51
C ALA A 331 22.29 15.46 6.10
N THR A 332 23.19 15.41 5.11
CA THR A 332 22.79 15.19 3.72
C THR A 332 21.75 14.06 3.71
N PRO A 333 20.54 14.25 3.14
CA PRO A 333 19.56 13.17 3.09
C PRO A 333 20.20 11.97 2.41
N ALA A 334 20.38 10.88 3.16
CA ALA A 334 20.75 9.61 2.54
C ALA A 334 19.60 9.26 1.60
N ALA A 335 19.88 9.21 0.29
CA ALA A 335 18.86 8.95 -0.72
C ALA A 335 18.06 7.69 -0.34
N PRO A 336 16.72 7.66 -0.45
CA PRO A 336 15.94 6.47 -0.13
C PRO A 336 16.51 5.23 -0.84
N VAL A 337 16.54 4.08 -0.14
CA VAL A 337 16.96 2.81 -0.76
C VAL A 337 16.03 2.56 -1.94
N SER A 338 16.60 2.46 -3.14
CA SER A 338 15.81 2.28 -4.35
C SER A 338 15.20 0.89 -4.37
N SER A 339 14.00 0.72 -4.91
CA SER A 339 13.40 -0.61 -5.13
C SER A 339 14.30 -1.54 -5.97
N ARG A 340 15.19 -0.96 -6.79
CA ARG A 340 16.23 -1.69 -7.55
C ARG A 340 17.39 -2.22 -6.70
N GLU A 341 17.50 -1.80 -5.44
CA GLU A 341 18.52 -2.21 -4.48
C GLU A 341 17.98 -3.27 -3.50
N ILE A 342 16.73 -3.70 -3.63
CA ILE A 342 16.16 -4.76 -2.79
C ILE A 342 16.42 -6.13 -3.43
N VAL A 343 16.78 -7.11 -2.62
CA VAL A 343 16.89 -8.53 -2.97
C VAL A 343 15.90 -9.31 -2.13
N THR A 344 15.26 -10.30 -2.75
CA THR A 344 14.41 -11.26 -2.04
C THR A 344 15.25 -12.49 -1.70
N VAL A 345 15.37 -12.82 -0.42
CA VAL A 345 15.98 -14.06 0.06
C VAL A 345 14.86 -14.99 0.52
N VAL A 346 14.66 -16.09 -0.18
CA VAL A 346 13.70 -17.14 0.21
C VAL A 346 14.44 -18.21 0.98
N VAL A 347 13.98 -18.53 2.18
CA VAL A 347 14.55 -19.54 3.06
C VAL A 347 13.51 -20.66 3.20
N GLU A 348 13.76 -21.78 2.53
CA GLU A 348 12.92 -22.97 2.58
C GLU A 348 13.36 -23.84 3.77
N GLY A 349 12.47 -24.05 4.73
CA GLY A 349 12.71 -24.87 5.92
C GLY A 349 12.10 -24.27 7.18
N LYS A 350 11.77 -25.15 8.12
CA LYS A 350 11.06 -24.77 9.34
C LYS A 350 11.89 -23.87 10.25
N LEU A 351 11.39 -22.66 10.50
CA LEU A 351 11.96 -21.66 11.41
C LEU A 351 10.87 -21.12 12.32
N ASP A 352 11.07 -21.19 13.63
CA ASP A 352 10.22 -20.50 14.61
C ASP A 352 10.46 -18.98 14.57
N ASP A 353 9.55 -18.21 15.17
CA ASP A 353 9.56 -16.74 15.15
C ASP A 353 10.91 -16.15 15.62
N ASP A 354 11.50 -16.73 16.68
CA ASP A 354 12.79 -16.31 17.22
C ASP A 354 13.94 -16.55 16.22
N ALA A 355 13.94 -17.70 15.54
CA ALA A 355 14.91 -18.02 14.51
C ALA A 355 14.74 -17.14 13.26
N GLN A 356 13.50 -16.80 12.89
CA GLN A 356 13.22 -15.88 11.78
C GLN A 356 13.75 -14.47 12.07
N ASP A 357 13.50 -13.96 13.28
CA ASP A 357 13.99 -12.65 13.71
C ASP A 357 15.52 -12.59 13.81
N ALA A 358 16.15 -13.65 14.33
CA ALA A 358 17.61 -13.75 14.37
C ALA A 358 18.22 -13.78 12.96
N LEU A 359 17.59 -14.53 12.05
CA LEU A 359 18.03 -14.65 10.67
C LEU A 359 17.87 -13.33 9.91
N ARG A 360 16.79 -12.57 10.15
CA ARG A 360 16.61 -11.21 9.60
C ARG A 360 17.79 -10.31 9.95
N GLU A 361 18.20 -10.28 11.21
CA GLU A 361 19.31 -9.40 11.63
C GLU A 361 20.64 -9.85 11.03
N GLN A 362 20.87 -11.16 10.87
CA GLN A 362 22.05 -11.68 10.17
C GLN A 362 22.07 -11.28 8.68
N ILE A 363 20.92 -11.36 8.00
CA ILE A 363 20.79 -10.97 6.59
C ILE A 363 20.99 -9.45 6.43
N LYS A 364 20.44 -8.63 7.34
CA LYS A 364 20.67 -7.17 7.34
C LYS A 364 22.14 -6.82 7.52
N ALA A 365 22.83 -7.49 8.43
CA ALA A 365 24.23 -7.22 8.76
C ALA A 365 25.20 -7.42 7.58
N VAL A 366 24.80 -8.18 6.56
CA VAL A 366 25.64 -8.49 5.40
C VAL A 366 25.26 -7.74 4.11
N THR A 367 24.31 -6.80 4.19
CA THR A 367 23.96 -5.88 3.09
C THR A 367 25.11 -4.92 2.74
N ASP A 368 24.95 -4.15 1.67
CA ASP A 368 25.98 -3.17 1.25
C ASP A 368 26.10 -1.99 2.22
N ASP A 369 25.01 -1.66 2.93
CA ASP A 369 24.98 -0.65 3.97
C ASP A 369 24.10 -1.11 5.14
N PRO A 370 24.68 -1.81 6.13
CA PRO A 370 23.95 -2.33 7.29
C PRO A 370 23.27 -1.24 8.13
N ALA A 371 23.82 -0.01 8.15
CA ALA A 371 23.25 1.10 8.91
C ALA A 371 21.95 1.64 8.27
N ARG A 372 21.76 1.35 6.98
CA ARG A 372 20.58 1.72 6.20
C ARG A 372 19.73 0.52 5.79
N ALA A 373 20.06 -0.66 6.29
CA ALA A 373 19.45 -1.91 5.86
C ALA A 373 18.00 -2.00 6.33
N ILE A 374 17.10 -2.17 5.36
CA ILE A 374 15.73 -2.59 5.62
C ILE A 374 15.64 -4.09 5.37
N ALA A 375 14.98 -4.82 6.26
CA ALA A 375 14.56 -6.20 5.98
C ALA A 375 13.15 -6.42 6.49
N GLU A 376 12.28 -6.81 5.57
CA GLU A 376 10.92 -7.25 5.86
C GLU A 376 10.87 -8.77 5.78
N ILE A 377 10.20 -9.42 6.73
CA ILE A 377 9.95 -10.87 6.73
C ILE A 377 8.49 -11.08 6.36
N THR A 378 8.24 -12.03 5.47
CA THR A 378 6.92 -12.56 5.13
C THR A 378 7.04 -14.07 4.96
N GLY A 379 6.10 -14.89 5.40
CA GLY A 379 6.21 -16.34 5.27
C GLY A 379 5.33 -17.11 6.24
N ASP A 380 5.45 -18.43 6.21
CA ASP A 380 4.81 -19.36 7.14
C ASP A 380 5.86 -20.17 7.92
N ASP A 381 5.41 -21.17 8.68
CA ASP A 381 6.27 -22.06 9.47
C ASP A 381 7.27 -22.84 8.61
N GLU A 382 7.07 -22.98 7.29
CA GLU A 382 7.87 -23.84 6.41
C GLU A 382 8.73 -23.03 5.42
N THR A 383 8.39 -21.76 5.15
CA THR A 383 9.17 -20.87 4.28
C THR A 383 9.16 -19.44 4.78
N SER A 384 10.36 -18.85 4.96
CA SER A 384 10.52 -17.44 5.31
C SER A 384 11.11 -16.65 4.14
N ILE A 385 10.50 -15.52 3.80
CA ILE A 385 10.91 -14.63 2.70
C ILE A 385 11.38 -13.30 3.29
N TYR A 386 12.61 -12.92 2.97
CA TYR A 386 13.25 -11.69 3.44
C TYR A 386 13.45 -10.73 2.27
N LYS A 387 12.78 -9.58 2.29
CA LYS A 387 13.06 -8.49 1.35
C LYS A 387 14.08 -7.56 1.97
N VAL A 388 15.31 -7.56 1.47
CA VAL A 388 16.44 -6.88 2.09
C VAL A 388 17.19 -5.96 1.12
N GLY A 389 17.57 -4.77 1.58
CA GLY A 389 18.48 -3.88 0.87
C GLY A 389 19.04 -2.78 1.76
N PRO A 390 20.04 -2.01 1.31
CA PRO A 390 20.51 -1.95 -0.08
C PRO A 390 21.48 -3.08 -0.43
N VAL A 391 21.29 -3.63 -1.63
CA VAL A 391 22.15 -4.62 -2.28
C VAL A 391 22.29 -4.22 -3.75
N SER A 392 23.49 -3.93 -4.20
CA SER A 392 23.77 -3.49 -5.57
C SER A 392 24.02 -4.69 -6.48
N ASP A 393 24.71 -5.70 -5.95
CA ASP A 393 25.11 -6.93 -6.64
C ASP A 393 24.59 -8.17 -5.89
N VAL A 394 23.62 -8.84 -6.52
CA VAL A 394 22.94 -10.03 -5.98
C VAL A 394 23.90 -11.22 -5.85
N GLU A 395 24.86 -11.35 -6.76
CA GLU A 395 25.80 -12.48 -6.76
C GLU A 395 26.91 -12.27 -5.71
N ALA A 396 27.36 -11.02 -5.52
CA ALA A 396 28.26 -10.68 -4.42
C ALA A 396 27.55 -10.79 -3.06
N PHE A 397 26.27 -10.44 -2.99
CA PHE A 397 25.45 -10.59 -1.80
C PHE A 397 25.21 -12.04 -1.41
N SER A 398 24.89 -12.92 -2.37
CA SER A 398 24.70 -14.34 -2.08
C SER A 398 25.94 -14.96 -1.42
N LYS A 399 27.15 -14.63 -1.89
CA LYS A 399 28.42 -15.09 -1.29
C LYS A 399 28.64 -14.64 0.16
N ARG A 400 27.92 -13.62 0.64
CA ARG A 400 27.95 -13.14 2.03
C ARG A 400 26.97 -13.88 2.95
N LEU A 401 25.95 -14.56 2.40
CA LEU A 401 24.97 -15.37 3.13
C LEU A 401 25.54 -16.73 3.55
N LYS A 402 26.70 -16.75 4.22
CA LYS A 402 27.43 -18.00 4.57
C LYS A 402 26.71 -18.88 5.60
N PHE A 403 25.74 -18.31 6.30
CA PHE A 403 24.89 -18.98 7.29
C PHE A 403 23.63 -19.60 6.64
N LEU A 404 23.50 -19.50 5.32
CA LEU A 404 22.44 -20.12 4.53
C LEU A 404 23.03 -20.99 3.42
N SER A 405 22.36 -22.10 3.12
CA SER A 405 22.71 -22.97 2.00
C SER A 405 22.03 -22.47 0.73
N ILE A 406 22.77 -21.88 -0.20
CA ILE A 406 22.18 -21.32 -1.43
C ILE A 406 21.77 -22.45 -2.38
N THR A 407 20.48 -22.51 -2.71
CA THR A 407 19.91 -23.48 -3.66
C THR A 407 19.78 -22.91 -5.05
N ARG A 408 19.46 -21.61 -5.19
CA ARG A 408 19.33 -20.95 -6.49
C ARG A 408 19.59 -19.45 -6.42
N ILE A 409 20.20 -18.87 -7.46
CA ILE A 409 20.38 -17.42 -7.61
C ILE A 409 19.72 -16.98 -8.91
N ASN A 410 18.84 -15.98 -8.84
CA ASN A 410 18.26 -15.28 -9.99
C ASN A 410 18.67 -13.80 -9.91
N THR A 411 19.71 -13.42 -10.66
CA THR A 411 20.25 -12.05 -10.65
C THR A 411 19.31 -11.06 -11.35
N THR A 412 18.59 -11.48 -12.39
CA THR A 412 17.63 -10.64 -13.12
C THR A 412 16.38 -10.35 -12.30
N GLY A 413 15.84 -11.38 -11.63
CA GLY A 413 14.70 -11.24 -10.70
C GLY A 413 15.10 -10.79 -9.30
N ARG A 414 16.41 -10.68 -9.01
CA ARG A 414 16.97 -10.32 -7.70
C ARG A 414 16.42 -11.21 -6.55
N VAL A 415 16.36 -12.51 -6.81
CA VAL A 415 15.90 -13.52 -5.85
C VAL A 415 17.02 -14.52 -5.56
N ILE A 416 17.19 -14.89 -4.29
CA ILE A 416 18.11 -15.93 -3.84
C ILE A 416 17.30 -16.96 -3.04
N ASN A 417 17.22 -18.19 -3.52
CA ASN A 417 16.61 -19.28 -2.77
C ASN A 417 17.69 -19.97 -1.94
N THR A 418 17.36 -20.29 -0.70
CA THR A 418 18.27 -20.82 0.30
C THR A 418 17.55 -21.79 1.23
N GLN A 419 18.33 -22.53 2.00
CA GLN A 419 17.84 -23.38 3.10
C GLN A 419 18.66 -23.09 4.37
N PRO A 420 18.09 -23.29 5.57
CA PRO A 420 18.86 -23.25 6.81
C PRO A 420 20.05 -24.22 6.75
N VAL A 421 21.22 -23.79 7.23
CA VAL A 421 22.35 -24.71 7.42
C VAL A 421 21.99 -25.62 8.60
N LYS A 422 22.02 -26.94 8.38
CA LYS A 422 21.77 -27.95 9.41
C LYS A 422 22.77 -27.91 10.56
#